data_AF-A0A8T2PRD7-F1
#
_entry.id   AF-A0A8T2PRD7-F1
#
_cell.length_a   1.000
_cell.length_b   1.000
_cell.length_c   1.000
_cell.angle_alpha   90.00
_cell.angle_beta   90.00
_cell.angle_gamma   90.00
#
_symmetry.space_group_name_H-M   'P 1'
#
loop_
_entity.id
_entity.type
_entity.pdbx_description
1 polymer ?
#
loop_
_entity_poly.entity_id
_entity_poly.type
_entity_poly.pdbx_seq_one_letter_code
_entity_poly.pdbx_strand_id
1 'polypeptide(L)'
;MGLEMGCLSTLISKFTLYALDSRGSRSESSYVSVRTSCPIVDDSKAEEIADKVYNLYNGYTSGKEQQTAYNTLMEISPPMLYRVQHHYNAHYEKFGDFVWRSEDELGPRKAHLILRRVERLSRYCRSLLRSSHIQSRTDTVTYATCRSEGARPPGAAWRSYLHETRLSCTEKLVTVQRNTYGIAKLR
;
A
#
# COMPACT_ATOMS: atom_id res chain seq x y z
N MET A 1 -24.94 -10.30 6.06
CA MET A 1 -23.69 -10.43 6.83
C MET A 1 -22.55 -9.95 5.94
N GLY A 2 -21.85 -8.88 6.34
CA GLY A 2 -20.68 -8.38 5.61
C GLY A 2 -19.41 -9.04 6.12
N LEU A 3 -18.42 -9.24 5.24
CA LEU A 3 -17.08 -9.74 5.57
C LEU A 3 -16.11 -8.56 5.51
N GLU A 4 -15.33 -8.35 6.56
CA GLU A 4 -14.23 -7.36 6.59
C GLU A 4 -12.89 -8.08 6.46
N MET A 5 -11.96 -7.50 5.71
CA MET A 5 -10.58 -7.98 5.61
C MET A 5 -9.60 -6.86 5.96
N GLY A 6 -8.98 -6.98 7.13
CA GLY A 6 -8.06 -5.99 7.68
C GLY A 6 -6.66 -5.97 7.06
N CYS A 7 -6.24 -7.04 6.36
CA CYS A 7 -4.89 -7.15 5.79
C CYS A 7 -4.94 -7.69 4.36
N LEU A 8 -4.93 -6.81 3.36
CA LEU A 8 -4.77 -7.15 1.96
C LEU A 8 -3.37 -6.78 1.47
N SER A 9 -2.57 -7.79 1.10
CA SER A 9 -1.19 -7.60 0.63
C SER A 9 -1.03 -7.65 -0.89
N THR A 10 -2.05 -8.11 -1.61
CA THR A 10 -2.03 -8.22 -3.09
C THR A 10 -2.70 -7.02 -3.75
N LEU A 11 -2.19 -6.63 -4.92
CA LEU A 11 -2.75 -5.52 -5.70
C LEU A 11 -4.17 -5.82 -6.23
N ILE A 12 -4.46 -7.09 -6.49
CA ILE A 12 -5.76 -7.59 -6.92
C ILE A 12 -6.15 -8.74 -6.00
N SER A 13 -7.38 -8.71 -5.50
CA SER A 13 -7.95 -9.78 -4.68
C SER A 13 -9.30 -10.17 -5.25
N LYS A 14 -9.52 -11.49 -5.40
CA LYS A 14 -10.78 -12.05 -5.87
C LYS A 14 -11.50 -12.70 -4.69
N PHE A 15 -12.72 -12.26 -4.45
CA PHE A 15 -13.61 -12.79 -3.43
C PHE A 15 -14.70 -13.61 -4.10
N THR A 16 -14.94 -14.81 -3.61
CA THR A 16 -16.01 -15.69 -4.10
C THR A 16 -16.96 -15.99 -2.96
N LEU A 17 -18.26 -15.87 -3.22
CA LEU A 17 -19.32 -16.12 -2.24
C LEU A 17 -20.35 -17.08 -2.82
N TYR A 18 -20.76 -18.06 -2.03
CA TYR A 18 -21.88 -18.96 -2.32
C TYR A 18 -22.66 -19.24 -1.04
N ALA A 19 -23.94 -19.57 -1.17
CA ALA A 19 -24.80 -19.97 -0.07
C ALA A 19 -24.86 -21.49 0.07
N LEU A 20 -25.16 -21.96 1.28
CA LEU A 20 -25.46 -23.35 1.61
C LEU A 20 -26.87 -23.41 2.19
N ASP A 21 -27.72 -24.29 1.65
CA ASP A 21 -29.04 -24.56 2.23
C ASP A 21 -28.96 -25.54 3.41
N SER A 22 -30.09 -25.77 4.10
CA SER A 22 -30.18 -26.71 5.23
C SER A 22 -30.01 -28.18 4.84
N ARG A 23 -29.97 -28.49 3.54
CA ARG A 23 -29.71 -29.82 2.97
C ARG A 23 -28.28 -29.97 2.46
N GLY A 24 -27.46 -28.91 2.55
CA GLY A 24 -26.08 -28.86 2.06
C GLY A 24 -25.93 -28.53 0.57
N SER A 25 -27.02 -28.19 -0.14
CA SER A 25 -26.99 -27.75 -1.53
C SER A 25 -26.32 -26.39 -1.63
N ARG A 26 -25.49 -26.21 -2.66
CA ARG A 26 -24.79 -24.95 -2.94
C ARG A 26 -25.59 -24.10 -3.93
N SER A 27 -25.64 -22.80 -3.69
CA SER A 27 -26.05 -21.85 -4.74
C SER A 27 -24.98 -21.76 -5.83
N GLU A 28 -25.34 -21.15 -6.95
CA GLU A 28 -24.36 -20.62 -7.89
C GLU A 28 -23.42 -19.64 -7.17
N SER A 29 -22.14 -19.66 -7.52
CA SER A 29 -21.14 -18.80 -6.91
C SER A 29 -21.13 -17.41 -7.56
N SER A 30 -21.08 -16.37 -6.73
CA SER A 30 -20.80 -15.00 -7.14
C SER A 30 -19.35 -14.63 -6.85
N TYR A 31 -18.79 -13.67 -7.58
CA TYR A 31 -17.44 -13.18 -7.31
C TYR A 31 -17.30 -11.66 -7.49
N VAL A 32 -16.38 -11.08 -6.72
CA VAL A 32 -15.96 -9.67 -6.83
C VAL A 32 -14.44 -9.61 -6.87
N SER A 33 -13.89 -8.86 -7.82
CA SER A 33 -12.46 -8.59 -7.91
C SER A 33 -12.18 -7.14 -7.53
N VAL A 34 -11.36 -6.92 -6.51
CA VAL A 34 -11.04 -5.58 -5.99
C VAL A 34 -9.56 -5.29 -6.22
N ARG A 35 -9.26 -4.05 -6.62
CA ARG A 35 -7.90 -3.52 -6.63
C ARG A 35 -7.64 -2.79 -5.33
N THR A 36 -6.56 -3.12 -4.65
CA THR A 36 -6.13 -2.37 -3.46
C THR A 36 -5.54 -1.03 -3.86
N SER A 37 -5.76 -0.03 -3.02
CA SER A 37 -5.15 1.30 -3.19
C SER A 37 -3.64 1.22 -3.09
N CYS A 38 -2.94 2.15 -3.73
CA CYS A 38 -1.50 2.27 -3.57
C CYS A 38 -1.15 2.59 -2.12
N PRO A 39 -0.03 2.06 -1.59
CA PRO A 39 0.36 2.32 -0.22
C PRO A 39 0.54 3.81 0.04
N ILE A 40 0.33 4.20 1.30
CA ILE A 40 0.47 5.59 1.73
C ILE A 40 1.90 6.08 1.52
N VAL A 41 2.02 7.31 1.04
CA VAL A 41 3.29 7.99 0.78
C VAL A 41 3.23 9.35 1.45
N ASP A 42 4.27 9.65 2.23
CA ASP A 42 4.51 10.98 2.78
C ASP A 42 5.32 11.78 1.75
N ASP A 43 4.65 12.70 1.07
CA ASP A 43 5.22 13.42 -0.07
C ASP A 43 6.34 14.37 0.35
N SER A 44 6.16 15.09 1.45
CA SER A 44 7.15 16.01 2.01
C SER A 44 8.40 15.26 2.43
N LYS A 45 8.24 14.10 3.07
CA LYS A 45 9.38 13.27 3.46
C LYS A 45 10.10 12.67 2.26
N ALA A 46 9.39 12.35 1.18
CA ALA A 46 10.02 11.89 -0.05
C ALA A 46 10.86 13.00 -0.70
N GLU A 47 10.39 14.25 -0.68
CA GLU A 47 11.13 15.42 -1.15
C GLU A 47 12.40 15.66 -0.30
N GLU A 48 12.28 15.65 1.03
CA GLU A 48 13.42 15.79 1.95
C GLU A 48 14.50 14.72 1.70
N ILE A 49 14.10 13.46 1.47
CA ILE A 49 15.04 12.37 1.17
C ILE A 49 15.71 12.58 -0.19
N ALA A 50 14.99 13.10 -1.19
CA ALA A 50 15.57 13.39 -2.50
C ALA A 50 16.69 14.43 -2.39
N ASP A 51 16.42 15.54 -1.68
CA ASP A 51 17.40 16.59 -1.43
C ASP A 51 18.60 16.06 -0.63
N LYS A 52 18.35 15.24 0.40
CA LYS A 52 19.41 14.58 1.18
C LYS A 52 20.30 13.70 0.31
N VAL A 53 19.71 12.88 -0.56
CA VAL A 53 20.47 11.98 -1.44
C VAL A 53 21.29 12.78 -2.46
N TYR A 54 20.73 13.83 -3.03
CA TYR A 54 21.46 14.74 -3.91
C TYR A 54 22.69 15.36 -3.22
N ASN A 55 22.52 15.83 -1.97
CA ASN A 55 23.63 16.38 -1.21
C ASN A 55 24.72 15.33 -0.88
N LEU A 56 24.32 14.09 -0.58
CA LEU A 56 25.26 12.99 -0.34
C LEU A 56 26.06 12.61 -1.61
N TYR A 57 25.43 12.69 -2.78
CA TYR A 57 26.10 12.46 -4.06
C TYR A 57 27.07 13.60 -4.40
N ASN A 58 26.71 14.85 -4.11
CA ASN A 58 27.59 16.00 -4.35
C ASN A 58 28.71 16.20 -3.32
N GLY A 59 28.66 15.53 -2.16
CA GLY A 59 29.59 15.74 -1.04
C GLY A 59 31.07 15.40 -1.31
N TYR A 60 31.43 15.02 -2.54
CA TYR A 60 32.72 14.44 -2.94
C TYR A 60 32.94 13.09 -2.22
N THR A 61 32.22 12.08 -2.73
CA THR A 61 31.90 10.79 -2.12
C THR A 61 32.95 10.15 -1.21
N SER A 62 32.81 10.36 0.09
CA SER A 62 33.37 9.44 1.08
C SER A 62 32.59 8.12 1.08
N GLY A 63 33.26 7.00 1.37
CA GLY A 63 32.58 5.71 1.49
C GLY A 63 31.47 5.69 2.56
N LYS A 64 31.53 6.58 3.55
CA LYS A 64 30.49 6.75 4.57
C LYS A 64 29.23 7.40 4.00
N GLU A 65 29.37 8.42 3.16
CA GLU A 65 28.23 9.07 2.50
C GLU A 65 27.55 8.13 1.51
N GLN A 66 28.33 7.40 0.71
CA GLN A 66 27.81 6.37 -0.20
C GLN A 66 26.99 5.33 0.56
N GLN A 67 27.51 4.83 1.69
CA GLN A 67 26.79 3.85 2.49
C GLN A 67 25.54 4.44 3.15
N THR A 68 25.58 5.71 3.56
CA THR A 68 24.44 6.42 4.15
C THR A 68 23.32 6.63 3.12
N ALA A 69 23.67 7.02 1.89
CA ALA A 69 22.72 7.16 0.80
C ALA A 69 22.07 5.81 0.46
N TYR A 70 22.88 4.77 0.30
CA TYR A 70 22.39 3.41 0.04
C TYR A 70 21.45 2.90 1.14
N ASN A 71 21.81 3.06 2.41
CA ASN A 71 20.97 2.64 3.53
C ASN A 71 19.64 3.39 3.55
N THR A 72 19.68 4.71 3.40
CA THR A 72 18.47 5.55 3.38
C THR A 72 17.49 5.09 2.29
N LEU A 73 17.98 4.79 1.09
CA LEU A 73 17.16 4.32 -0.04
C LEU A 73 16.64 2.88 0.13
N MET A 74 17.37 2.05 0.87
CA MET A 74 16.98 0.65 1.16
C MET A 74 16.02 0.51 2.34
N GLU A 75 16.01 1.46 3.27
CA GLU A 75 15.12 1.46 4.44
C GLU A 75 13.69 1.86 4.10
N ILE A 76 13.49 2.72 3.11
CA ILE A 76 12.16 3.21 2.71
C ILE A 76 11.37 2.21 1.85
N SER A 77 10.04 2.29 1.90
CA SER A 77 9.17 1.40 1.12
C SER A 77 9.32 1.63 -0.40
N PRO A 78 9.05 0.64 -1.27
CA PRO A 78 9.13 0.84 -2.72
C PRO A 78 8.29 2.01 -3.27
N PRO A 79 7.05 2.26 -2.81
CA PRO A 79 6.30 3.47 -3.20
C PRO A 79 6.99 4.78 -2.79
N MET A 80 7.56 4.83 -1.58
CA MET A 80 8.34 5.97 -1.12
C MET A 80 9.58 6.17 -1.99
N LEU A 81 10.32 5.11 -2.30
CA LEU A 81 11.50 5.18 -3.17
C LEU A 81 11.15 5.69 -4.57
N TYR A 82 10.04 5.23 -5.15
CA TYR A 82 9.57 5.74 -6.43
C TYR A 82 9.21 7.23 -6.37
N ARG A 83 8.70 7.69 -5.23
CA ARG A 83 8.39 9.10 -5.01
C ARG A 83 9.65 9.95 -4.81
N VAL A 84 10.65 9.45 -4.09
CA VAL A 84 11.98 10.06 -3.99
C VAL A 84 12.59 10.24 -5.38
N GLN A 85 12.55 9.19 -6.22
CA GLN A 85 13.03 9.26 -7.60
C GLN A 85 12.31 10.36 -8.40
N HIS A 86 10.98 10.48 -8.24
CA HIS A 86 10.20 11.52 -8.90
C HIS A 86 10.68 12.92 -8.51
N HIS A 87 10.82 13.21 -7.21
CA HIS A 87 11.29 14.52 -6.73
C HIS A 87 12.74 14.80 -7.11
N TYR A 88 13.61 13.80 -6.99
CA TYR A 88 15.00 13.93 -7.39
C TYR A 88 15.10 14.36 -8.86
N ASN A 89 14.39 13.68 -9.76
CA ASN A 89 14.43 14.02 -11.17
C ASN A 89 13.78 15.38 -11.45
N ALA A 90 12.69 15.72 -10.75
CA ALA A 90 12.05 17.03 -10.90
C ALA A 90 13.00 18.21 -10.59
N HIS A 91 13.92 18.05 -9.64
CA HIS A 91 14.84 19.12 -9.22
C HIS A 91 16.25 19.04 -9.82
N TYR A 92 16.76 17.82 -10.02
CA TYR A 92 18.19 17.58 -10.24
C TYR A 92 18.53 16.83 -11.53
N GLU A 93 17.55 16.47 -12.37
CA GLU A 93 17.79 15.74 -13.62
C GLU A 93 18.79 16.44 -14.56
N LYS A 94 18.84 17.78 -14.53
CA LYS A 94 19.85 18.58 -15.26
C LYS A 94 21.31 18.25 -14.90
N PHE A 95 21.54 17.62 -13.75
CA PHE A 95 22.85 17.19 -13.29
C PHE A 95 23.05 15.67 -13.39
N GLY A 96 22.17 14.97 -14.10
CA GLY A 96 22.11 13.51 -14.18
C GLY A 96 20.87 12.99 -13.46
N ASP A 97 20.11 12.13 -14.13
CA ASP A 97 18.93 11.51 -13.53
C ASP A 97 19.30 10.61 -12.34
N PHE A 98 18.31 10.31 -11.50
CA PHE A 98 18.48 9.51 -10.29
C PHE A 98 19.10 8.14 -10.54
N VAL A 99 18.75 7.48 -11.66
CA VAL A 99 19.23 6.13 -11.99
C VAL A 99 20.72 6.19 -12.30
N TRP A 100 21.08 7.08 -13.22
CA TRP A 100 22.44 7.28 -13.69
C TRP A 100 23.35 7.76 -12.55
N ARG A 101 22.89 8.74 -11.76
CA ARG A 101 23.62 9.21 -10.57
C ARG A 101 23.77 8.15 -9.49
N SER A 102 22.74 7.34 -9.25
CA SER A 102 22.87 6.24 -8.29
C SER A 102 23.93 5.22 -8.72
N GLU A 103 24.03 4.96 -10.02
CA GLU A 103 25.02 4.03 -10.57
C GLU A 103 26.45 4.59 -10.51
N ASP A 104 26.63 5.88 -10.82
CA ASP A 104 27.93 6.55 -10.74
C ASP A 104 28.46 6.60 -9.30
N GLU A 105 27.60 7.03 -8.35
CA GLU A 105 28.03 7.31 -6.98
C GLU A 105 28.06 6.06 -6.08
N LEU A 106 27.23 5.04 -6.37
CA LEU A 106 27.13 3.81 -5.54
C LEU A 106 27.65 2.55 -6.26
N GLY A 107 27.91 2.64 -7.56
CA GLY A 107 28.26 1.51 -8.40
C GLY A 107 27.05 0.68 -8.88
N PRO A 108 27.22 -0.08 -9.98
CA PRO A 108 26.14 -0.76 -10.70
C PRO A 108 25.36 -1.75 -9.83
N ARG A 109 26.04 -2.47 -8.95
CA ARG A 109 25.41 -3.50 -8.11
C ARG A 109 24.43 -2.89 -7.10
N LYS A 110 24.81 -1.80 -6.42
CA LYS A 110 23.97 -1.14 -5.41
C LYS A 110 22.81 -0.42 -6.09
N ALA A 111 23.07 0.30 -7.18
CA ALA A 111 22.04 0.97 -7.96
C ALA A 111 20.99 -0.02 -8.47
N HIS A 112 21.40 -1.15 -9.05
CA HIS A 112 20.48 -2.16 -9.53
C HIS A 112 19.57 -2.73 -8.43
N LEU A 113 20.09 -2.95 -7.21
CA LEU A 113 19.28 -3.40 -6.07
C LEU A 113 18.22 -2.37 -5.65
N ILE A 114 18.56 -1.08 -5.69
CA ILE A 114 17.61 0.01 -5.42
C ILE A 114 16.51 0.01 -6.48
N LEU A 115 16.87 -0.03 -7.77
CA LEU A 115 15.92 0.06 -8.89
C LEU A 115 14.98 -1.15 -8.95
N ARG A 116 15.47 -2.35 -8.65
CA ARG A 116 14.65 -3.56 -8.60
C ARG A 116 13.50 -3.48 -7.59
N ARG A 117 13.61 -2.63 -6.57
CA ARG A 117 12.51 -2.42 -5.60
C ARG A 117 11.32 -1.74 -6.26
N VAL A 118 11.55 -0.73 -7.10
CA VAL A 118 10.48 0.01 -7.77
C VAL A 118 9.86 -0.79 -8.93
N GLU A 119 10.59 -1.77 -9.48
CA GLU A 119 10.07 -2.70 -10.50
C GLU A 119 8.86 -3.50 -10.04
N ARG A 120 8.73 -3.75 -8.72
CA ARG A 120 7.60 -4.49 -8.13
C ARG A 120 6.31 -3.67 -8.04
N LEU A 121 6.37 -2.35 -8.25
CA LEU A 121 5.19 -1.49 -8.25
C LEU A 121 4.33 -1.73 -9.49
N SER A 122 3.02 -1.77 -9.29
CA SER A 122 2.07 -1.88 -10.39
C SER A 122 2.10 -0.65 -11.28
N ARG A 123 1.75 -0.83 -12.57
CA ARG A 123 1.63 0.29 -13.52
C ARG A 123 0.65 1.36 -13.03
N TYR A 124 -0.45 0.93 -12.40
CA TYR A 124 -1.45 1.82 -11.79
C TYR A 124 -0.82 2.71 -10.71
N CYS A 125 -0.08 2.13 -9.77
CA CYS A 125 0.56 2.91 -8.71
C CYS A 125 1.66 3.81 -9.22
N ARG A 126 2.46 3.38 -10.19
CA ARG A 126 3.45 4.26 -10.82
C ARG A 126 2.80 5.48 -11.46
N SER A 127 1.67 5.30 -12.13
CA SER A 127 0.93 6.42 -12.73
C SER A 127 0.46 7.42 -11.67
N LEU A 128 -0.09 6.93 -10.55
CA LEU A 128 -0.57 7.79 -9.47
C LEU A 128 0.56 8.51 -8.72
N LEU A 129 1.68 7.81 -8.47
CA LEU A 129 2.83 8.36 -7.76
C LEU A 129 3.63 9.41 -8.56
N ARG A 130 3.32 9.60 -9.85
CA ARG A 130 3.82 10.69 -10.69
C ARG A 130 2.98 11.97 -10.61
N SER A 131 1.93 11.99 -9.80
CA SER A 131 1.13 13.20 -9.58
C SER A 131 2.01 14.33 -9.05
N SER A 132 1.70 15.59 -9.34
CA SER A 132 2.52 16.71 -8.86
C SER A 132 2.51 16.80 -7.34
N HIS A 133 1.37 16.50 -6.72
CA HIS A 133 1.23 16.49 -5.27
C HIS A 133 0.44 15.30 -4.74
N ILE A 134 0.89 14.78 -3.59
CA ILE A 134 0.22 13.68 -2.88
C ILE A 134 -0.02 14.12 -1.44
N GLN A 135 -1.27 14.06 -1.00
CA GLN A 135 -1.63 14.31 0.41
C GLN A 135 -2.22 13.06 1.03
N SER A 136 -1.83 12.75 2.26
CA SER A 136 -2.47 11.69 3.03
C SER A 136 -3.70 12.25 3.75
N ARG A 137 -4.82 11.54 3.62
CA ARG A 137 -6.07 11.83 4.33
C ARG A 137 -6.45 10.60 5.15
N THR A 138 -6.87 10.82 6.40
CA THR A 138 -7.40 9.76 7.25
C THR A 138 -8.91 9.87 7.28
N ASP A 139 -9.60 8.83 6.81
CA ASP A 139 -11.05 8.70 6.91
C ASP A 139 -11.41 7.77 8.07
N THR A 140 -12.47 8.07 8.80
CA THR A 140 -13.03 7.18 9.83
C THR A 140 -14.38 6.66 9.34
N VAL A 141 -14.54 5.34 9.32
CA VAL A 141 -15.74 4.67 8.83
C VAL A 141 -16.31 3.77 9.93
N THR A 142 -17.64 3.70 10.04
CA THR A 142 -18.32 2.79 10.97
C THR A 142 -18.53 1.42 10.35
N TYR A 143 -18.43 0.37 11.15
CA TYR A 143 -18.72 -1.00 10.75
C TYR A 143 -19.30 -1.80 11.92
N ALA A 144 -20.13 -2.80 11.62
CA ALA A 144 -20.73 -3.66 12.64
C ALA A 144 -19.93 -4.94 12.84
N THR A 145 -19.56 -5.24 14.09
CA THR A 145 -19.03 -6.55 14.47
C THR A 145 -20.08 -7.36 15.19
N CYS A 146 -20.49 -8.49 14.61
CA CYS A 146 -21.49 -9.38 15.17
C CYS A 146 -20.85 -10.69 15.67
N ARG A 147 -21.25 -11.14 16.86
CA ARG A 147 -20.86 -12.44 17.43
C ARG A 147 -22.11 -13.26 17.77
N SER A 148 -22.04 -14.57 17.56
CA SER A 148 -23.09 -15.49 17.98
C SER A 148 -23.13 -15.59 19.51
N GLU A 149 -24.31 -15.43 20.11
CA GLU A 149 -24.49 -15.47 21.57
C GLU A 149 -24.54 -16.91 22.15
N GLY A 150 -24.65 -17.94 21.30
CA GLY A 150 -24.81 -19.34 21.75
C GLY A 150 -23.62 -20.25 21.43
N ALA A 151 -23.20 -21.05 22.41
CA ALA A 151 -22.37 -22.24 22.19
C ALA A 151 -23.23 -23.33 21.52
N ARG A 152 -22.86 -23.75 20.31
CA ARG A 152 -23.57 -24.80 19.57
C ARG A 152 -23.43 -26.16 20.28
N PRO A 153 -24.52 -26.91 20.50
CA PRO A 153 -24.41 -28.30 20.91
C PRO A 153 -23.77 -29.13 19.78
N PRO A 154 -22.80 -30.02 20.08
CA PRO A 154 -22.14 -30.87 19.09
C PRO A 154 -23.13 -31.93 18.60
N GLY A 155 -23.78 -31.67 17.46
CA GLY A 155 -24.75 -32.60 16.85
C GLY A 155 -25.81 -31.93 15.96
N ALA A 156 -26.07 -30.63 16.15
CA ALA A 156 -27.07 -29.87 15.39
C ALA A 156 -26.50 -29.03 14.21
N ALA A 157 -25.25 -29.29 13.83
CA ALA A 157 -24.47 -28.41 12.94
C ALA A 157 -25.05 -28.24 11.53
N TRP A 158 -25.95 -29.12 11.08
CA TRP A 158 -26.44 -29.17 9.70
C TRP A 158 -27.88 -28.66 9.49
N ARG A 159 -28.67 -28.46 10.57
CA ARG A 159 -30.10 -28.09 10.46
C ARG A 159 -30.45 -26.70 10.99
N SER A 160 -29.46 -25.89 11.33
CA SER A 160 -29.70 -24.57 11.92
C SER A 160 -29.72 -23.52 10.81
N TYR A 161 -30.85 -22.83 10.64
CA TYR A 161 -30.92 -21.73 9.70
C TYR A 161 -30.07 -20.54 10.18
N LEU A 162 -29.25 -19.97 9.30
CA LEU A 162 -28.38 -18.84 9.64
C LEU A 162 -29.16 -17.63 10.17
N HIS A 163 -30.40 -17.42 9.69
CA HIS A 163 -31.25 -16.31 10.10
C HIS A 163 -31.85 -16.45 11.51
N GLU A 164 -31.92 -17.67 12.05
CA GLU A 164 -32.42 -17.93 13.42
C GLU A 164 -31.32 -17.77 14.48
N THR A 165 -30.07 -17.55 14.06
CA THR A 165 -28.95 -17.40 14.98
C THR A 165 -29.06 -16.05 15.69
N ARG A 166 -29.11 -16.07 17.03
CA ARG A 166 -29.03 -14.86 17.85
C ARG A 166 -27.62 -14.25 17.76
N LEU A 167 -27.56 -12.99 17.37
CA LEU A 167 -26.33 -12.23 17.17
C LEU A 167 -26.30 -11.04 18.14
N SER A 168 -25.18 -10.88 18.84
CA SER A 168 -24.83 -9.65 19.52
C SER A 168 -23.98 -8.81 18.58
N CYS A 169 -24.48 -7.65 18.14
CA CYS A 169 -23.78 -6.76 17.21
C CYS A 169 -23.38 -5.48 17.92
N THR A 170 -22.12 -5.07 17.76
CA THR A 170 -21.60 -3.78 18.24
C THR A 170 -21.05 -2.98 17.08
N GLU A 171 -21.33 -1.68 17.07
CA GLU A 171 -20.74 -0.75 16.12
C GLU A 171 -19.31 -0.41 16.54
N LYS A 172 -18.42 -0.38 15.55
CA LYS A 172 -17.00 -0.04 15.71
C LYS A 172 -16.58 0.95 14.64
N LEU A 173 -15.47 1.63 14.90
CA LEU A 173 -14.85 2.58 13.98
C LEU A 173 -13.55 1.99 13.45
N VAL A 174 -13.32 2.17 12.15
CA VAL A 174 -12.03 1.89 11.50
C VAL A 174 -11.48 3.16 10.89
N THR A 175 -10.21 3.43 11.15
CA THR A 175 -9.47 4.52 10.53
C THR A 175 -8.74 3.98 9.30
N VAL A 176 -8.98 4.60 8.15
CA VAL A 176 -8.41 4.21 6.87
C VAL A 176 -7.66 5.40 6.31
N GLN A 177 -6.35 5.27 6.18
CA GLN A 177 -5.53 6.25 5.49
C GLN A 177 -5.63 6.06 3.98
N ARG A 178 -5.70 7.16 3.24
CA ARG A 178 -5.78 7.21 1.78
C ARG A 178 -4.89 8.32 1.23
N ASN A 179 -4.27 8.05 0.09
CA ASN A 179 -3.61 9.10 -0.69
C ASN A 179 -4.66 9.86 -1.52
N THR A 180 -4.53 11.17 -1.54
CA THR A 180 -5.22 12.10 -2.44
C THR A 180 -4.20 12.62 -3.43
N TYR A 181 -4.50 12.45 -4.72
CA TYR A 181 -3.59 12.80 -5.82
C TYR A 181 -4.09 14.08 -6.48
N GLY A 182 -3.27 15.12 -6.52
CA GLY A 182 -3.62 16.44 -7.06
C GLY A 182 -2.70 16.86 -8.20
N ILE A 183 -3.20 17.80 -9.02
CA ILE A 183 -2.44 18.47 -10.09
C ILE A 183 -1.84 19.80 -9.57
N ALA A 184 -2.40 20.38 -8.52
CA ALA A 184 -1.87 21.54 -7.81
C ALA A 184 -2.02 21.34 -6.29
N LYS A 185 -1.15 21.97 -5.48
CA LYS A 185 -1.32 22.08 -4.02
C LYS A 185 -2.66 22.78 -3.77
N LEU A 186 -3.70 22.03 -3.39
CA LEU A 186 -4.92 22.62 -2.85
C LEU A 186 -4.51 23.36 -1.57
N ARG A 187 -4.69 24.68 -1.62
CA ARG A 187 -4.32 25.64 -0.59
C ARG A 187 -5.39 25.67 0.50
#